data_AF-A0A8H6NE31-F1
#
_entry.id   AF-A0A8H6NE31-F1
#
_cell.length_a   1.000
_cell.length_b   1.000
_cell.length_c   1.000
_cell.angle_alpha   90.00
_cell.angle_beta   90.00
_cell.angle_gamma   90.00
#
_symmetry.space_group_name_H-M   'P 1'
#
loop_
_entity.id
_entity.type
_entity.pdbx_description
1 polymer ?
#
loop_
_entity_poly.entity_id
_entity_poly.type
_entity_poly.pdbx_seq_one_letter_code
_entity_poly.pdbx_strand_id
1 'polypeptide(L)' 'MKFSPALIALTTIFGLAAAQRGGSRQQQRADLQALKDLAGTAVDPDLENGTRLLSNGQGQCVAVSGTAVCSDSSGATL' A
#
# COMPACT_ATOMS: atom_id res chain seq x y z
N MET A 1 47.65 -32.07 15.38
CA MET A 1 46.48 -31.36 15.95
C MET A 1 45.90 -30.49 14.85
N LYS A 2 44.61 -30.67 14.57
CA LYS A 2 43.87 -30.12 13.43
C LYS A 2 43.20 -28.81 13.86
N PHE A 3 43.49 -27.70 13.18
CA PHE A 3 42.78 -26.44 13.40
C PHE A 3 42.19 -25.96 12.08
N SER A 4 40.92 -26.30 11.87
CA SER A 4 40.07 -25.69 10.85
C SER A 4 39.53 -24.36 11.40
N PRO A 5 39.78 -23.20 10.76
CA PRO A 5 39.00 -22.03 11.06
C PRO A 5 37.67 -22.13 10.32
N ALA A 6 36.62 -22.45 11.09
CA ALA A 6 35.23 -22.30 10.66
C ALA A 6 34.96 -20.81 10.41
N LEU A 7 35.00 -20.40 9.15
CA LEU A 7 34.47 -19.11 8.70
C LEU A 7 32.94 -19.21 8.77
N ILE A 8 32.37 -18.80 9.89
CA ILE A 8 30.93 -18.58 10.04
C ILE A 8 30.60 -17.32 9.24
N ALA A 9 30.16 -17.52 7.99
CA ALA A 9 29.56 -16.46 7.19
C ALA A 9 28.26 -16.02 7.88
N LEU A 10 28.29 -14.87 8.54
CA LEU A 10 27.13 -14.24 9.15
C LEU A 10 26.26 -13.67 8.01
N THR A 11 25.41 -14.50 7.41
CA THR A 11 24.36 -14.04 6.50
C THR A 11 23.26 -13.38 7.32
N THR A 12 23.35 -12.07 7.53
CA THR A 12 22.23 -11.26 8.00
C THR A 12 21.18 -11.18 6.90
N ILE A 13 20.39 -12.24 6.78
CA ILE A 13 19.14 -12.23 6.02
C ILE A 13 18.18 -11.34 6.83
N PHE A 14 18.23 -10.03 6.59
CA PHE A 14 17.17 -9.11 7.00
C PHE A 14 15.95 -9.36 6.12
N GLY A 15 15.30 -10.51 6.36
CA GLY A 15 13.94 -10.76 5.91
C GLY A 15 12.98 -10.04 6.85
N LEU A 16 12.79 -8.74 6.69
CA LEU A 16 11.55 -8.11 7.16
C LEU A 16 10.53 -8.17 6.04
N ALA A 17 9.87 -9.32 6.00
CA ALA A 17 8.63 -9.52 5.31
C ALA A 17 7.54 -8.59 5.87
N ALA A 18 6.65 -8.20 4.95
CA ALA A 18 5.26 -7.83 5.16
C ALA A 18 4.95 -6.48 5.85
N ALA A 19 4.42 -5.60 5.00
CA ALA A 19 3.16 -4.87 5.23
C ALA A 19 2.90 -4.47 6.69
N GLN A 20 3.32 -3.25 7.02
CA GLN A 20 2.90 -2.50 8.21
C GLN A 20 1.38 -2.27 8.18
N ARG A 21 0.61 -3.30 8.52
CA ARG A 21 -0.85 -3.29 8.70
C ARG A 21 -1.21 -2.67 10.05
N GLY A 22 -0.63 -1.50 10.31
CA GLY A 22 -0.63 -0.85 11.62
C GLY A 22 0.25 0.40 11.63
N GLY A 23 0.09 1.28 10.63
CA GLY A 23 0.68 2.61 10.69
C GLY A 23 0.20 3.33 11.96
N SER A 24 1.03 4.25 12.47
CA SER A 24 0.65 5.15 13.56
C SER A 24 -0.73 5.76 13.30
N ARG A 25 -1.48 6.16 14.34
CA ARG A 25 -2.79 6.82 14.14
C ARG A 25 -2.73 7.99 13.16
N GLN A 26 -1.57 8.64 13.07
CA GLN A 26 -1.29 9.70 12.11
C GLN A 26 -1.23 9.18 10.66
N GLN A 27 -0.55 8.05 10.41
CA GLN A 27 -0.57 7.39 9.09
C GLN A 27 -1.96 6.93 8.70
N GLN A 28 -2.73 6.34 9.62
CA GLN A 28 -4.11 5.93 9.33
C GLN A 28 -4.99 7.11 8.92
N ARG A 29 -4.82 8.27 9.56
CA ARG A 29 -5.52 9.51 9.17
C ARG A 29 -5.04 10.05 7.83
N ALA A 30 -3.73 10.03 7.57
CA ALA A 30 -3.18 10.45 6.29
C ALA A 30 -3.64 9.53 5.14
N ASP A 31 -3.66 8.22 5.37
CA ASP A 31 -4.15 7.21 4.43
C ASP A 31 -5.63 7.39 4.12
N LEU A 32 -6.44 7.67 5.15
CA LEU A 32 -7.86 7.95 4.99
C LEU A 32 -8.10 9.29 4.30
N GLN A 33 -7.25 10.28 4.57
CA GLN A 33 -7.31 11.58 3.89
C GLN A 33 -6.94 11.45 2.41
N ALA A 34 -5.89 10.71 2.08
CA ALA A 34 -5.51 10.44 0.69
C ALA A 34 -6.62 9.74 -0.11
N LEU A 35 -7.36 8.80 0.52
CA LEU A 35 -8.53 8.19 -0.11
C LEU A 35 -9.63 9.22 -0.40
N LYS A 36 -9.92 10.11 0.55
CA LYS A 36 -10.93 11.16 0.37
C LYS A 36 -10.52 12.22 -0.64
N ASP A 37 -9.26 12.61 -0.62
CA ASP A 37 -8.71 13.61 -1.53
C ASP A 37 -8.70 13.09 -2.97
N LEU A 38 -8.52 11.78 -3.16
CA LEU A 38 -8.54 11.16 -4.47
C LEU A 38 -9.97 10.82 -4.93
N ALA A 39 -10.91 10.55 -4.03
CA ALA A 39 -12.30 10.26 -4.38
C ALA A 39 -12.94 11.41 -5.17
N GLY A 40 -13.52 11.11 -6.32
CA GLY A 40 -14.18 12.10 -7.18
C GLY A 40 -13.22 13.01 -7.95
N THR A 41 -11.91 12.80 -7.84
CA THR A 41 -10.94 13.54 -8.67
C THR A 41 -10.93 13.03 -10.10
N ALA A 42 -10.71 13.96 -11.03
CA ALA A 42 -10.45 13.61 -12.41
C ALA A 42 -9.12 12.87 -12.51
N VAL A 43 -9.14 11.70 -13.13
CA VAL A 43 -7.94 10.93 -13.46
C VAL A 43 -7.85 10.81 -14.97
N ASP A 44 -6.71 10.31 -15.44
CA ASP A 44 -6.48 10.11 -16.85
C ASP A 44 -7.63 9.28 -17.48
N PRO A 45 -8.37 9.83 -18.46
CA PRO A 45 -9.49 9.16 -19.08
C PRO A 45 -9.08 7.95 -19.94
N ASP A 46 -7.79 7.85 -20.28
CA ASP A 46 -7.24 6.69 -21.01
C ASP A 46 -6.91 5.51 -20.08
N LEU A 47 -7.01 5.69 -18.76
CA LEU A 47 -6.87 4.57 -17.80
C LEU A 47 -8.04 3.60 -17.95
N GLU A 48 -7.72 2.31 -18.02
CA GLU A 48 -8.74 1.27 -18.00
C GLU A 48 -9.58 1.33 -16.72
N ASN A 49 -10.88 1.11 -16.87
CA ASN A 49 -11.81 1.02 -15.74
C ASN A 49 -11.38 -0.11 -14.79
N GLY A 50 -11.23 0.23 -13.51
CA GLY A 50 -10.72 -0.68 -12.49
C GLY A 50 -9.22 -0.53 -12.22
N THR A 51 -8.50 0.33 -12.94
CA THR A 51 -7.07 0.59 -12.67
C THR A 51 -6.89 1.11 -11.25
N ARG A 52 -6.07 0.43 -10.45
CA ARG A 52 -5.82 0.79 -9.06
C ARG A 52 -4.95 2.05 -8.98
N LEU A 53 -5.54 3.13 -8.49
CA LEU A 53 -4.87 4.43 -8.33
C LEU A 53 -4.19 4.55 -6.97
N LEU A 54 -4.86 4.06 -5.93
CA LEU A 54 -4.37 4.09 -4.56
C LEU A 54 -4.81 2.83 -3.84
N SER A 55 -3.97 2.28 -2.99
CA SER A 55 -4.32 1.17 -2.11
C SER A 55 -3.49 1.24 -0.85
N ASN A 56 -4.16 1.40 0.28
CA ASN A 56 -3.50 1.50 1.58
C ASN A 56 -4.26 0.66 2.63
N GLY A 57 -3.84 0.76 3.88
CA GLY A 57 -4.46 0.01 4.98
C GLY A 57 -5.91 0.41 5.27
N GLN A 58 -6.38 1.54 4.73
CA GLN A 58 -7.72 2.10 4.99
C GLN A 58 -8.71 1.82 3.86
N GLY A 59 -8.24 1.43 2.66
CA GLY A 59 -9.09 1.25 1.47
C GLY A 59 -8.32 1.27 0.17
N GLN A 60 -9.03 1.42 -0.94
CA GLN A 60 -8.48 1.48 -2.30
C GLN A 60 -9.29 2.44 -3.19
N CYS A 61 -8.62 3.02 -4.18
CA CYS A 61 -9.24 3.80 -5.25
C CYS A 61 -8.95 3.18 -6.61
N VAL A 62 -9.94 3.21 -7.48
CA VAL A 62 -9.87 2.73 -8.86
C VAL A 62 -10.32 3.81 -9.83
N ALA A 63 -9.75 3.84 -11.03
CA ALA A 63 -10.22 4.70 -12.11
C ALA A 63 -11.53 4.12 -12.68
N VAL A 64 -12.55 4.97 -12.83
CA VAL A 64 -13.83 4.65 -13.46
C VAL A 64 -14.25 5.84 -14.31
N SER A 65 -14.28 5.67 -15.63
CA SER A 65 -14.71 6.67 -16.60
C SER A 65 -14.01 8.02 -16.41
N GLY A 66 -12.68 8.01 -16.25
CA GLY A 66 -11.87 9.22 -16.03
C GLY A 66 -12.05 9.87 -14.65
N THR A 67 -12.65 9.16 -13.70
CA THR A 67 -12.83 9.64 -12.31
C THR A 67 -12.32 8.58 -11.33
N ALA A 68 -11.69 9.02 -10.24
CA ALA A 68 -11.29 8.12 -9.17
C ALA A 68 -12.48 7.76 -8.26
N VAL A 69 -12.77 6.47 -8.15
CA VAL A 69 -13.79 5.91 -7.24
C VAL A 69 -13.08 5.18 -6.12
N CYS A 70 -13.26 5.63 -4.89
CA CYS A 70 -12.59 5.08 -3.71
C CYS A 70 -13.56 4.30 -2.84
N SER A 71 -13.08 3.19 -2.28
CA SER A 71 -13.78 2.37 -1.31
C SER A 71 -12.91 2.18 -0.08
N ASP A 72 -13.50 2.23 1.10
CA ASP A 72 -12.79 1.92 2.33
C ASP A 72 -12.55 0.39 2.48
N SER A 73 -11.85 0.03 3.54
CA SER A 73 -11.54 -1.37 3.88
C SER A 73 -12.78 -2.23 4.20
N SER A 74 -13.95 -1.62 4.42
CA SER A 74 -15.24 -2.30 4.57
C SER A 74 -15.99 -2.48 3.25
N GLY A 75 -15.49 -1.87 2.17
CA GLY A 75 -16.09 -1.88 0.84
C GLY A 75 -17.11 -0.77 0.61
N ALA A 76 -17.25 0.19 1.53
CA ALA A 76 -18.13 1.34 1.33
C ALA A 76 -17.45 2.37 0.43
N THR A 77 -18.16 2.84 -0.59
CA THR A 77 -17.70 3.93 -1.46
C THR A 77 -17.66 5.24 -0.68
N LEU A 78 -16.58 5.99 -0.85
CA LEU A 78 -16.33 7.29 -0.23
C LEU A 78 -16.89 8.45 -1.05
#